data_AF-A0A383DP89-F1
#
_entry.id   AF-A0A383DP89-F1
#
_cell.length_a   1.000
_cell.length_b   1.000
_cell.length_c   1.000
_cell.angle_alpha   90.00
_cell.angle_beta   90.00
_cell.angle_gamma   90.00
#
_symmetry.space_group_name_H-M   'P 1'
#
loop_
_entity.id
_entity.type
_entity.pdbx_description
1 polymer ?
#
loop_
_entity_poly.entity_id
_entity_poly.type
_entity_poly.pdbx_seq_one_letter_code
_entity_poly.pdbx_strand_id
1 'polypeptide(L)'
;MVIKKSGDREEFDRNKLEQSFYIACKKRPIPAENIQSSIQNVEEKISNISNIEIEANQIGELVMEELRTIDKVAFIRFASVYREFEDIGEFQAQIEDLNN
;
A
#
# COMPACT_ATOMS: atom_id res chain seq x y z
N MET A 1 -9.30 -3.35 14.52
CA MET A 1 -9.54 -4.57 13.72
C MET A 1 -9.43 -4.24 12.25
N VAL A 2 -8.96 -5.16 11.42
CA VAL A 2 -8.96 -5.06 9.95
C VAL A 2 -10.10 -5.90 9.39
N ILE A 3 -10.97 -5.28 8.60
CA ILE A 3 -12.03 -5.96 7.85
C ILE A 3 -11.46 -6.37 6.49
N LYS A 4 -11.48 -7.66 6.17
CA LYS A 4 -11.01 -8.21 4.88
C LYS A 4 -12.07 -8.04 3.81
N LYS A 5 -11.66 -8.14 2.53
CA LYS A 5 -12.56 -8.21 1.36
C LYS A 5 -13.60 -9.34 1.49
N SER A 6 -13.29 -10.42 2.21
CA SER A 6 -14.21 -11.53 2.53
C SER A 6 -15.27 -11.20 3.59
N GLY A 7 -15.13 -10.08 4.30
CA GLY A 7 -15.93 -9.71 5.47
C GLY A 7 -15.38 -10.22 6.80
N ASP A 8 -14.31 -11.03 6.78
CA ASP A 8 -13.65 -11.51 8.00
C ASP A 8 -12.94 -10.37 8.73
N ARG A 9 -12.92 -10.45 10.05
CA ARG A 9 -12.23 -9.50 10.91
C ARG A 9 -11.00 -10.14 11.53
N GLU A 10 -9.87 -9.45 11.46
CA GLU A 10 -8.65 -9.84 12.16
C GLU A 10 -8.02 -8.67 12.91
N GLU A 11 -7.11 -8.96 13.83
CA GLU A 11 -6.28 -7.91 14.42
C GLU A 11 -5.33 -7.33 13.36
N PHE A 12 -5.00 -6.04 13.50
CA PHE A 12 -3.98 -5.44 12.66
C PHE A 12 -2.63 -6.10 12.97
N ASP A 13 -2.00 -6.65 11.94
CA ASP A 13 -0.68 -7.28 12.04
C ASP A 13 0.33 -6.45 11.26
N ARG A 14 1.19 -5.74 12.02
CA ARG A 14 2.28 -4.94 11.50
C ARG A 14 3.19 -5.74 10.56
N ASN A 15 3.44 -7.01 10.85
CA ASN A 15 4.33 -7.83 10.00
C ASN A 15 3.76 -7.97 8.58
N LYS A 16 2.43 -8.05 8.42
CA LYS A 16 1.80 -8.10 7.09
C LYS A 16 2.03 -6.80 6.32
N LEU A 17 1.97 -5.66 7.02
CA LEU A 17 2.26 -4.35 6.43
C LEU A 17 3.73 -4.26 5.98
N GLU A 18 4.67 -4.63 6.85
CA GLU A 18 6.10 -4.63 6.52
C GLU A 18 6.42 -5.52 5.31
N GLN A 19 5.91 -6.76 5.30
CA GLN A 19 6.12 -7.70 4.19
C GLN A 19 5.57 -7.15 2.87
N SER A 20 4.40 -6.52 2.92
CA SER A 20 3.80 -5.85 1.76
C SER A 20 4.73 -4.79 1.16
N PHE A 21 5.27 -3.90 1.99
CA PHE A 21 6.26 -2.90 1.57
C PHE A 21 7.53 -3.55 0.99
N TYR A 22 8.08 -4.56 1.65
CA TYR A 22 9.32 -5.21 1.16
C TYR A 22 9.13 -5.93 -0.18
N ILE A 23 7.97 -6.55 -0.40
CA ILE A 23 7.63 -7.16 -1.69
C ILE A 23 7.53 -6.07 -2.78
N ALA A 24 6.83 -4.97 -2.49
CA ALA A 24 6.69 -3.85 -3.41
C ALA A 24 8.05 -3.21 -3.75
N CYS A 25 8.93 -3.03 -2.76
CA CYS A 25 10.23 -2.37 -2.89
C CYS A 25 11.36 -3.29 -3.38
N LYS A 26 11.11 -4.58 -3.60
CA LYS A 26 12.14 -5.57 -3.96
C LYS A 26 12.97 -5.12 -5.18
N LYS A 27 14.30 -5.19 -5.05
CA LYS A 27 15.31 -4.78 -6.07
C LYS A 27 15.21 -3.31 -6.50
N ARG A 28 14.64 -2.43 -5.67
CA ARG A 28 14.63 -0.98 -5.90
C ARG A 28 15.73 -0.31 -5.09
N PRO A 29 16.36 0.76 -5.60
CA PRO A 29 17.37 1.52 -4.88
C PRO A 29 16.73 2.48 -3.87
N ILE A 30 15.94 1.94 -2.92
CA ILE A 30 15.24 2.72 -1.89
C ILE A 30 15.99 2.52 -0.57
N PRO A 31 16.39 3.61 0.12
CA PRO A 31 16.97 3.51 1.47
C PRO A 31 16.03 2.79 2.44
N ALA A 32 16.57 1.90 3.27
CA ALA A 32 15.77 1.15 4.24
C ALA A 32 15.03 2.08 5.22
N GLU A 33 15.64 3.20 5.58
CA GLU A 33 15.04 4.25 6.42
C GLU A 33 13.78 4.88 5.80
N ASN A 34 13.72 5.02 4.47
CA ASN A 34 12.54 5.55 3.78
C ASN A 34 11.41 4.54 3.85
N ILE A 35 11.71 3.25 3.64
CA ILE A 35 10.72 2.17 3.76
C ILE A 35 10.16 2.12 5.19
N GLN A 36 11.03 2.19 6.19
CA GLN A 36 10.63 2.18 7.60
C GLN A 36 9.78 3.41 7.96
N SER A 37 10.18 4.60 7.52
CA SER A 37 9.41 5.83 7.72
C SER A 37 8.02 5.74 7.08
N SER A 38 7.93 5.21 5.85
CA SER A 38 6.64 5.00 5.18
C SER A 38 5.75 3.99 5.90
N ILE A 39 6.32 2.88 6.40
CA ILE A 39 5.56 1.92 7.22
C ILE A 39 5.00 2.61 8.46
N GLN A 40 5.85 3.37 9.18
CA GLN A 40 5.44 4.11 10.37
C GLN A 40 4.32 5.13 10.07
N ASN A 41 4.43 5.87 8.97
CA ASN A 41 3.39 6.81 8.55
C ASN A 41 2.03 6.11 8.33
N VAL A 42 2.04 4.92 7.71
CA VAL A 42 0.80 4.12 7.55
C VAL A 42 0.27 3.70 8.91
N GLU A 43 1.12 3.20 9.82
CA GLU A 43 0.69 2.81 11.17
C GLU A 43 0.09 3.98 11.97
N GLU A 44 0.69 5.16 11.88
CA GLU A 44 0.18 6.38 12.51
C GLU A 44 -1.17 6.78 11.92
N LYS A 45 -1.33 6.75 10.58
CA LYS A 45 -2.62 7.00 9.92
C LYS A 45 -3.69 6.00 10.36
N ILE A 46 -3.34 4.71 10.45
CA ILE A 46 -4.25 3.67 10.94
C ILE A 46 -4.65 3.93 12.39
N SER A 47 -3.69 4.28 13.25
CA SER A 47 -3.92 4.54 14.68
C SER A 47 -4.78 5.79 14.93
N ASN A 48 -4.69 6.78 14.03
CA ASN A 48 -5.48 8.01 14.10
C ASN A 48 -6.93 7.83 13.60
N ILE A 49 -7.24 6.74 12.90
CA ILE A 49 -8.61 6.42 12.50
C ILE A 49 -9.36 5.99 13.77
N SER A 50 -10.19 6.90 14.27
CA SER A 50 -10.96 6.79 15.53
C SER A 50 -12.06 5.72 15.52
N ASN A 51 -12.09 4.86 14.52
CA ASN A 51 -13.04 3.77 14.40
C ASN A 51 -12.36 2.45 14.76
N ILE A 52 -13.07 1.64 15.55
CA ILE A 52 -12.66 0.32 16.05
C ILE A 52 -12.19 -0.62 14.91
N GLU A 53 -12.58 -0.32 13.67
CA GLU A 53 -12.35 -1.14 12.49
C GLU A 53 -11.87 -0.30 11.29
N ILE A 54 -10.94 -0.86 10.51
CA ILE A 54 -10.44 -0.31 9.25
C ILE A 54 -10.59 -1.35 8.13
N GLU A 55 -11.01 -0.92 6.95
CA GLU A 55 -11.07 -1.82 5.79
C GLU A 55 -9.66 -2.13 5.27
N ALA A 56 -9.40 -3.38 4.89
CA ALA A 56 -8.13 -3.79 4.30
C ALA A 56 -7.80 -2.97 3.04
N ASN A 57 -8.84 -2.55 2.31
CA ASN A 57 -8.70 -1.66 1.16
C ASN A 57 -8.15 -0.28 1.57
N GLN A 58 -8.64 0.29 2.67
CA GLN A 58 -8.12 1.57 3.14
C GLN A 58 -6.63 1.47 3.49
N ILE A 59 -6.19 0.36 4.10
CA ILE A 59 -4.75 0.12 4.35
C ILE A 59 -3.96 0.08 3.03
N GLY A 60 -4.49 -0.60 2.00
CA GLY A 60 -3.83 -0.65 0.69
C GLY A 60 -3.68 0.72 0.02
N GLU A 61 -4.71 1.57 0.10
CA GLU A 61 -4.62 2.95 -0.40
C GLU A 61 -3.57 3.76 0.36
N LEU A 62 -3.47 3.62 1.69
CA LEU A 62 -2.42 4.27 2.48
C LEU A 62 -1.01 3.81 2.07
N VAL A 63 -0.85 2.51 1.79
CA VAL A 63 0.42 1.96 1.27
C VAL A 63 0.73 2.53 -0.12
N MET A 64 -0.28 2.62 -1.00
CA MET A 64 -0.13 3.22 -2.33
C MET A 64 0.32 4.69 -2.26
N GLU A 65 -0.25 5.47 -1.35
CA GLU A 65 0.17 6.86 -1.13
C GLU A 65 1.66 6.95 -0.77
N GLU A 66 2.12 6.17 0.21
CA GLU A 66 3.53 6.18 0.62
C GLU A 66 4.46 5.63 -0.47
N LEU A 67 4.06 4.57 -1.18
CA LEU A 67 4.88 4.03 -2.26
C LEU A 67 5.02 5.01 -3.43
N ARG A 68 3.98 5.78 -3.73
CA ARG A 68 4.00 6.79 -4.80
C ARG A 68 5.03 7.88 -4.51
N THR A 69 5.26 8.23 -3.24
CA THR A 69 6.24 9.25 -2.86
C THR A 69 7.68 8.72 -2.87
N ILE A 70 7.90 7.46 -2.49
CA ILE A 70 9.27 6.92 -2.38
C ILE A 70 9.80 6.24 -3.64
N ASP A 71 8.95 5.58 -4.46
CA ASP A 71 9.37 4.94 -5.71
C ASP A 71 8.19 4.55 -6.63
N LYS A 72 8.15 5.14 -7.83
CA LYS A 72 7.10 4.88 -8.83
C LYS A 72 6.98 3.39 -9.22
N VAL A 73 8.07 2.64 -9.32
CA VAL A 73 8.02 1.22 -9.73
C VAL A 73 7.48 0.34 -8.60
N ALA A 74 7.83 0.63 -7.36
CA ALA A 74 7.27 -0.04 -6.19
C ALA A 74 5.76 0.23 -6.07
N PHE A 75 5.33 1.48 -6.30
CA PHE A 75 3.92 1.85 -6.39
C PHE A 75 3.19 1.03 -7.46
N ILE A 76 3.68 1.01 -8.70
CA ILE A 76 3.07 0.28 -9.82
C ILE A 76 2.95 -1.22 -9.50
N ARG A 77 4.01 -1.81 -8.92
CA ARG A 77 4.01 -3.22 -8.54
C ARG A 77 2.97 -3.51 -7.47
N PHE A 78 2.88 -2.67 -6.44
CA PHE A 78 1.88 -2.84 -5.40
C PHE A 78 0.46 -2.68 -5.96
N ALA A 79 0.23 -1.63 -6.74
CA ALA A 79 -1.03 -1.38 -7.42
C ALA A 79 -1.48 -2.59 -8.26
N SER A 80 -0.55 -3.30 -8.91
CA SER A 80 -0.85 -4.46 -9.75
C SER A 80 -1.40 -5.69 -9.03
N VAL A 81 -1.20 -5.77 -7.71
CA VAL A 81 -1.75 -6.83 -6.87
C VAL A 81 -2.97 -6.33 -6.11
N TYR A 82 -2.94 -5.07 -5.69
CA TYR A 82 -3.96 -4.48 -4.84
C TYR A 82 -5.23 -4.08 -5.61
N ARG A 83 -5.08 -3.52 -6.82
CA ARG A 83 -6.19 -3.42 -7.78
C ARG A 83 -6.12 -4.65 -8.67
N GLU A 84 -7.20 -5.43 -8.70
CA GLU A 84 -7.47 -6.27 -9.86
C GLU A 84 -7.60 -5.31 -11.04
N PHE A 85 -6.49 -5.02 -11.73
CA PHE A 85 -6.56 -4.38 -13.03
C PHE A 85 -7.27 -5.37 -13.95
N GLU A 86 -8.59 -5.25 -14.04
CA GLU A 86 -9.38 -6.04 -14.98
C GLU A 86 -8.99 -5.69 -16.43
N ASP A 87 -8.37 -4.52 -16.64
CA ASP A 87 -7.96 -4.03 -17.95
C ASP A 87 -6.52 -3.45 -17.95
N ILE A 88 -5.72 -3.85 -18.94
CA ILE A 88 -4.41 -3.28 -19.27
C ILE A 88 -4.50 -1.75 -19.54
N GLY A 89 -5.65 -1.26 -20.01
CA GLY A 89 -5.92 0.16 -20.22
C GLY A 89 -5.91 0.98 -18.93
N GLU A 90 -6.44 0.46 -17.82
CA GLU A 90 -6.39 1.15 -16.52
C GLU A 90 -4.96 1.23 -15.98
N PHE A 91 -4.17 0.20 -16.23
CA PHE A 91 -2.75 0.20 -15.91
C PHE A 91 -2.01 1.27 -16.72
N GLN A 92 -2.24 1.35 -18.04
CA GLN A 92 -1.63 2.38 -18.89
C GLN A 92 -2.06 3.81 -18.50
N ALA A 93 -3.33 4.04 -18.20
CA ALA A 93 -3.83 5.34 -17.78
C ALA A 93 -3.16 5.81 -16.47
N GLN A 94 -2.95 4.93 -15.50
CA GLN A 94 -2.21 5.27 -14.27
C GLN A 94 -0.72 5.54 -14.53
N ILE A 95 -0.10 4.87 -15.51
CA ILE A 95 1.27 5.17 -15.93
C ILE A 95 1.35 6.56 -16.58
N GLU A 96 0.36 6.93 -17.41
CA GLU A 96 0.29 8.25 -18.03
C GLU A 96 0.09 9.37 -17.00
N ASP A 97 -0.77 9.16 -16.00
CA ASP A 97 -1.02 10.12 -14.92
C ASP A 97 0.22 10.37 -14.03
N LEU A 98 1.13 9.38 -13.94
CA LEU A 98 2.42 9.53 -13.26
C LEU A 98 3.50 10.24 -14.08
N ASN A 99 3.29 10.43 -15.39
CA ASN A 99 4.25 11.06 -16.30
C ASN A 99 3.93 12.54 -16.63
N ASN A 100 2.80 13.05 -16.13
CA ASN A 100 2.46 14.49 -16.13
C ASN A 100 2.80 15.14 -14.80
#